data_AF-A0A090WD26-F1
#
_entry.id   AF-A0A090WD26-F1
#
_cell.length_a   1.000
_cell.length_b   1.000
_cell.length_c   1.000
_cell.angle_alpha   90.00
_cell.angle_beta   90.00
_cell.angle_gamma   90.00
#
_symmetry.space_group_name_H-M   'P 1'
#
loop_
_entity.id
_entity.type
_entity.pdbx_description
1 polymer ?
#
loop_
_entity_poly.entity_id
_entity_poly.type
_entity_poly.pdbx_seq_one_letter_code
_entity_poly.pdbx_strand_id
1 'polypeptide(L)'
;MDSEHAFAKADPVKSPELIKEIQDRVLIMLINEAADALFLNIATAQGIDSAMTKGVNYPKGLLAWANEKGIEWCVNGLDAMCDLYREDRYRCSPILRKMNAAGTKFSL
;
A
#
# COMPACT_ATOMS: atom_id res chain seq x y z
N MET A 1 14.67 -1.34 -34.36
CA MET A 1 13.44 -0.68 -33.83
C MET A 1 13.76 -0.44 -32.38
N ASP A 2 14.34 0.72 -32.14
CA ASP A 2 15.26 0.92 -31.05
C ASP A 2 14.49 1.12 -29.76
N SER A 3 14.79 0.28 -28.77
CA SER A 3 14.17 0.25 -27.45
C SER A 3 14.56 1.45 -26.56
N GLU A 4 15.16 2.49 -27.14
CA GLU A 4 15.65 3.67 -26.42
C GLU A 4 14.56 4.69 -26.08
N HIS A 5 13.31 4.46 -26.51
CA HIS A 5 12.19 5.38 -26.29
C HIS A 5 11.09 4.87 -25.34
N ALA A 6 11.26 3.73 -24.66
CA ALA A 6 10.20 3.17 -23.81
C ALA A 6 10.00 3.88 -22.46
N PHE A 7 10.90 4.75 -22.04
CA PHE A 7 10.76 5.55 -20.83
C PHE A 7 11.33 6.93 -21.09
N ALA A 8 10.53 7.84 -21.65
CA ALA A 8 10.93 9.23 -21.73
C ALA A 8 11.42 9.67 -20.34
N LYS A 9 12.70 10.06 -20.25
CA LYS A 9 13.28 10.77 -19.10
C LYS A 9 12.59 12.14 -19.03
N ALA A 10 11.35 12.17 -18.55
CA ALA A 10 10.81 13.41 -18.02
C ALA A 10 11.72 13.79 -16.86
N ASP A 11 12.19 15.04 -16.84
CA ASP A 11 12.80 15.57 -15.63
C ASP A 11 11.80 15.35 -14.50
N PRO A 12 12.17 14.62 -13.42
CA PRO A 12 11.22 14.32 -12.37
C PRO A 12 10.69 15.64 -11.82
N VAL A 13 9.39 15.85 -11.92
CA VAL A 13 8.71 16.99 -11.33
C VAL A 13 9.04 16.99 -9.84
N LYS A 14 9.80 17.98 -9.38
CA LYS A 14 10.38 18.05 -8.03
C LYS A 14 9.47 18.73 -7.01
N SER A 15 8.16 18.79 -7.25
CA SER A 15 7.26 19.40 -6.28
C SER A 15 7.14 18.48 -5.04
N PRO A 16 7.26 19.02 -3.81
CA PRO A 16 7.06 18.23 -2.59
C PRO A 16 5.73 17.47 -2.57
N GLU A 17 4.70 18.05 -3.18
CA GLU A 17 3.35 17.48 -3.28
C GLU A 17 3.37 16.20 -4.13
N LEU A 18 4.02 16.23 -5.30
CA LEU A 18 4.08 15.05 -6.16
C LEU A 18 4.92 13.94 -5.52
N ILE A 19 6.02 14.28 -4.86
CA ILE A 19 6.84 13.30 -4.13
C ILE A 19 5.99 12.58 -3.08
N LYS A 20 5.16 13.34 -2.35
CA LYS A 20 4.24 12.79 -1.36
C LYS A 20 3.17 11.91 -1.99
N GLU A 21 2.58 12.31 -3.10
CA GLU A 21 1.58 11.51 -3.84
C GLU A 21 2.17 10.17 -4.32
N ILE A 22 3.39 10.19 -4.86
CA ILE A 22 4.11 8.98 -5.28
C ILE A 22 4.34 8.07 -4.07
N GLN A 23 4.84 8.62 -2.96
CA GLN A 23 5.09 7.86 -1.74
C GLN A 23 3.81 7.23 -1.19
N ASP A 24 2.72 8.00 -1.06
CA ASP A 24 1.46 7.52 -0.50
C ASP A 24 0.85 6.43 -1.38
N ARG A 25 0.85 6.60 -2.71
CA ARG A 25 0.37 5.58 -3.65
C ARG A 25 1.13 4.26 -3.52
N VAL A 26 2.47 4.32 -3.49
CA VAL A 26 3.29 3.11 -3.36
C VAL A 26 3.08 2.44 -2.00
N LEU A 27 3.07 3.23 -0.92
CA LEU A 27 2.91 2.72 0.43
C LEU A 27 1.54 2.05 0.64
N ILE A 28 0.46 2.68 0.20
CA ILE A 28 -0.90 2.12 0.29
C ILE A 28 -1.00 0.79 -0.45
N MET A 29 -0.41 0.68 -1.65
CA MET A 29 -0.42 -0.56 -2.42
C MET A 29 0.35 -1.69 -1.72
N LEU A 30 1.50 -1.39 -1.12
CA LEU A 30 2.25 -2.36 -0.33
C LEU A 30 1.47 -2.81 0.91
N ILE A 31 0.82 -1.88 1.61
CA ILE A 31 -0.07 -2.17 2.73
C ILE A 31 -1.22 -3.09 2.30
N ASN A 32 -1.83 -2.80 1.15
CA ASN A 32 -2.93 -3.60 0.61
C ASN A 32 -2.50 -5.04 0.32
N GLU A 33 -1.31 -5.23 -0.25
CA GLU A 33 -0.72 -6.55 -0.50
C GLU A 33 -0.45 -7.32 0.80
N ALA A 34 0.12 -6.65 1.82
CA ALA A 34 0.31 -7.23 3.15
C ALA A 34 -1.02 -7.64 3.80
N ALA A 35 -2.07 -6.82 3.63
CA ALA A 35 -3.40 -7.11 4.13
C ALA A 35 -4.04 -8.30 3.39
N ASP A 36 -3.86 -8.43 2.08
CA ASP A 36 -4.34 -9.58 1.30
C ASP A 36 -3.58 -10.87 1.68
N ALA A 37 -2.26 -10.80 1.91
CA ALA A 37 -1.50 -11.95 2.40
C ALA A 37 -2.02 -12.46 3.76
N LEU A 38 -2.39 -11.54 4.65
CA LEU A 38 -3.03 -11.88 5.93
C LEU A 38 -4.44 -12.44 5.72
N PHE A 39 -5.26 -11.80 4.88
CA PHE A 39 -6.63 -12.23 4.59
C PHE A 39 -6.70 -13.64 3.99
N LEU A 40 -5.74 -13.98 3.14
CA LEU A 40 -5.59 -15.30 2.52
C LEU A 40 -4.91 -16.33 3.44
N ASN A 41 -4.62 -15.97 4.70
CA ASN A 41 -3.94 -16.81 5.69
C ASN A 41 -2.57 -17.34 5.22
N ILE A 42 -1.82 -16.56 4.43
CA ILE A 42 -0.47 -16.94 3.98
C ILE A 42 0.53 -16.85 5.14
N ALA A 43 0.38 -15.84 6.01
CA ALA A 43 1.22 -15.63 7.18
C ALA A 43 0.46 -14.85 8.27
N THR A 44 0.98 -14.88 9.49
CA THR A 44 0.48 -14.03 10.59
C THR A 44 0.89 -12.57 10.38
N ALA A 45 0.18 -11.64 11.03
CA ALA A 45 0.50 -10.20 10.93
C ALA A 45 1.94 -9.90 11.38
N GLN A 46 2.39 -10.53 12.47
CA GLN A 46 3.77 -10.47 12.97
C GLN A 46 4.77 -11.02 11.96
N GLY A 47 4.44 -12.14 11.31
CA GLY A 47 5.29 -12.77 10.30
C GLY A 47 5.50 -11.86 9.09
N ILE A 48 4.42 -11.23 8.61
CA ILE A 48 4.46 -10.28 7.50
C ILE A 48 5.33 -9.08 7.85
N ASP A 49 5.08 -8.42 8.99
CA ASP A 49 5.85 -7.25 9.40
C ASP A 49 7.32 -7.58 9.68
N SER A 50 7.61 -8.75 10.26
CA SER A 50 8.99 -9.23 10.45
C SER A 50 9.68 -9.51 9.11
N ALA A 51 8.98 -10.08 8.13
CA ALA A 51 9.54 -10.32 6.80
C ALA A 51 9.92 -9.01 6.11
N MET A 52 9.07 -7.98 6.22
CA MET A 52 9.35 -6.69 5.58
C MET A 52 10.48 -5.92 6.28
N THR A 53 10.54 -5.97 7.60
CA THR A 53 11.57 -5.27 8.37
C THR A 53 12.92 -5.95 8.32
N LYS A 54 12.97 -7.29 8.40
CA LYS A 54 14.24 -8.06 8.45
C LYS A 54 14.66 -8.63 7.11
N GLY A 55 13.72 -8.87 6.20
CA GLY A 55 13.99 -9.47 4.89
C GLY A 55 14.36 -8.44 3.83
N VAL A 56 13.68 -7.29 3.82
CA VAL A 56 13.91 -6.22 2.82
C VAL A 56 14.21 -4.85 3.44
N ASN A 57 14.53 -4.83 4.73
CA ASN A 57 15.02 -3.66 5.47
C ASN A 57 14.07 -2.46 5.47
N TYR A 58 12.76 -2.69 5.44
CA TYR A 58 11.83 -1.60 5.70
C TYR A 58 11.98 -1.12 7.15
N PRO A 59 11.98 0.19 7.40
CA PRO A 59 12.15 0.72 8.77
C PRO A 59 10.95 0.39 9.68
N LYS A 60 9.84 -0.06 9.11
CA LYS A 60 8.64 -0.49 9.82
C LYS A 60 7.88 -1.54 9.01
N GLY A 61 7.13 -2.38 9.70
CA GLY A 61 6.21 -3.32 9.08
C GLY A 61 5.08 -2.61 8.32
N LEU A 62 4.57 -3.24 7.27
CA LEU A 62 3.52 -2.68 6.43
C LEU A 62 2.19 -2.57 7.21
N LEU A 63 1.84 -3.58 8.00
CA LEU A 63 0.62 -3.56 8.81
C LEU A 63 0.76 -2.58 9.99
N ALA A 64 1.97 -2.45 10.57
CA ALA A 64 2.29 -1.38 11.52
C ALA A 64 2.13 0.02 10.91
N TRP A 65 2.58 0.25 9.67
CA TRP A 65 2.34 1.51 8.98
C TRP A 65 0.86 1.78 8.73
N ALA A 66 0.07 0.75 8.38
CA ALA A 66 -1.38 0.89 8.25
C ALA A 66 -2.04 1.34 9.57
N ASN A 67 -1.61 0.78 10.70
CA ASN A 67 -2.10 1.17 12.03
C ASN A 67 -1.75 2.62 12.42
N GLU A 68 -0.60 3.12 11.95
CA GLU A 68 -0.15 4.50 12.16
C GLU A 68 -0.90 5.49 11.27
N LYS A 69 -0.98 5.21 9.97
CA LYS A 69 -1.66 6.07 8.99
C LYS A 69 -3.18 6.06 9.16
N GLY A 70 -3.72 4.95 9.64
CA GLY A 70 -5.15 4.70 9.79
C GLY A 70 -5.68 3.77 8.70
N ILE A 71 -6.56 2.85 9.09
CA ILE A 71 -7.21 1.92 8.16
C ILE A 71 -8.12 2.68 7.19
N GLU A 72 -8.84 3.70 7.68
CA GLU A 72 -9.65 4.60 6.86
C GLU A 72 -8.84 5.27 5.74
N TRP A 73 -7.63 5.77 6.08
CA TRP A 73 -6.73 6.38 5.11
C TRP A 73 -6.34 5.39 4.00
N CYS A 74 -6.07 4.13 4.37
CA CYS A 74 -5.77 3.09 3.39
C CYS A 74 -6.96 2.82 2.46
N VAL A 75 -8.17 2.63 3.03
CA VAL A 75 -9.39 2.35 2.26
C VAL A 75 -9.72 3.51 1.32
N ASN A 76 -9.73 4.75 1.82
CA ASN A 76 -10.05 5.93 1.03
C ASN A 76 -9.05 6.14 -0.12
N GLY A 77 -7.75 5.90 0.13
CA GLY A 77 -6.74 6.00 -0.93
C GLY A 77 -6.90 4.93 -2.01
N LEU A 78 -7.20 3.69 -1.64
CA LEU A 78 -7.47 2.60 -2.58
C LEU A 78 -8.73 2.86 -3.40
N ASP A 79 -9.80 3.30 -2.75
CA ASP A 79 -11.07 3.61 -3.42
C ASP A 79 -10.91 4.79 -4.39
N ALA A 80 -10.21 5.85 -4.00
CA ALA A 80 -9.90 6.97 -4.90
C ALA A 80 -9.08 6.54 -6.13
N MET A 81 -8.08 5.66 -5.95
CA MET A 81 -7.30 5.13 -7.08
C MET A 81 -8.14 4.19 -7.95
N CYS A 82 -8.96 3.33 -7.35
CA CYS A 82 -9.88 2.45 -8.07
C CYS A 82 -10.89 3.26 -8.91
N ASP A 83 -11.42 4.36 -8.36
CA ASP A 83 -12.34 5.25 -9.06
C ASP A 83 -11.67 6.02 -10.20
N LEU A 84 -10.42 6.44 -10.01
CA LEU A 84 -9.65 7.18 -11.01
C LEU A 84 -9.25 6.28 -12.19
N TYR A 85 -8.62 5.15 -11.88
CA TYR A 85 -8.02 4.27 -12.90
C TYR A 85 -9.00 3.25 -13.45
N ARG A 86 -10.07 2.93 -12.71
CA ARG A 86 -11.05 1.88 -13.08
C ARG A 86 -10.39 0.51 -13.32
N GLU A 87 -9.33 0.24 -12.56
CA GLU A 87 -8.57 -1.00 -12.64
C GLU A 87 -8.63 -1.78 -11.32
N ASP A 88 -8.84 -3.09 -11.43
CA ASP A 88 -8.84 -4.01 -10.29
C ASP A 88 -7.52 -4.04 -9.51
N ARG A 89 -6.43 -3.56 -10.13
CA ARG A 89 -5.13 -3.38 -9.47
C ARG A 89 -5.25 -2.60 -8.15
N TYR A 90 -6.18 -1.65 -8.06
CA TYR A 90 -6.37 -0.81 -6.87
C TYR A 90 -7.51 -1.28 -5.98
N ARG A 91 -8.03 -2.50 -6.20
CA ARG A 91 -9.09 -3.07 -5.36
C ARG A 91 -8.62 -3.15 -3.91
N CYS A 92 -9.40 -2.56 -3.01
CA CYS A 92 -9.13 -2.64 -1.58
C CYS A 92 -9.32 -4.06 -1.02
N SER A 93 -8.37 -4.51 -0.20
CA SER A 93 -8.40 -5.79 0.50
C SER A 93 -9.66 -5.94 1.36
N PRO A 94 -10.33 -7.12 1.38
CA PRO A 94 -11.53 -7.32 2.18
C PRO A 94 -11.31 -7.11 3.68
N ILE A 95 -10.12 -7.45 4.20
CA ILE A 95 -9.82 -7.26 5.63
C ILE A 95 -9.71 -5.78 6.00
N LEU A 96 -9.13 -4.95 5.14
CA LEU A 96 -9.06 -3.49 5.36
C LEU A 96 -10.46 -2.88 5.41
N ARG A 97 -11.37 -3.28 4.51
CA ARG A 97 -12.77 -2.83 4.55
C ARG A 97 -13.47 -3.25 5.84
N LYS A 98 -13.32 -4.51 6.25
CA LYS A 98 -13.90 -5.03 7.50
C LYS A 98 -13.38 -4.28 8.73
N MET A 99 -12.08 -4.03 8.77
CA MET A 99 -11.44 -3.32 9.88
C MET A 99 -11.84 -1.85 9.93
N ASN A 100 -11.96 -1.19 8.77
CA ASN A 100 -12.46 0.19 8.69
C ASN A 100 -13.88 0.29 9.25
N ALA A 101 -14.77 -0.60 8.80
CA ALA A 101 -16.16 -0.63 9.28
C ALA A 101 -16.26 -0.93 10.78
N ALA A 102 -15.33 -1.71 11.33
CA ALA A 102 -15.30 -2.07 12.75
C ALA A 102 -14.50 -1.08 13.63
N GLY A 103 -13.80 -0.10 13.03
CA GLY A 103 -12.90 0.80 13.75
C GLY A 103 -11.72 0.08 14.43
N THR A 104 -11.25 -1.04 13.87
CA THR A 104 -10.20 -1.87 14.48
C THR A 104 -8.83 -1.67 13.82
N LYS A 105 -7.79 -2.19 14.49
CA LYS A 105 -6.39 -2.15 14.06
C LYS A 105 -5.80 -3.57 14.00
N PHE A 106 -4.71 -3.75 13.25
CA PHE A 106 -4.01 -5.03 13.22
C PHE A 106 -3.40 -5.32 14.60
N SER A 107 -3.50 -6.57 15.05
CA SER A 107 -2.80 -7.04 16.25
C SER A 107 -1.39 -7.48 15.86
N LEU A 108 -0.40 -6.70 16.26
CA LEU A 108 1.02 -6.86 15.91
C LEU A 108 1.84 -7.25 17.14
#